data_AF-A0A8D5A137-F1
#
_entry.id   AF-A0A8D5A137-F1
#
_cell.length_a   1.000
_cell.length_b   1.000
_cell.length_c   1.000
_cell.angle_alpha   90.00
_cell.angle_beta   90.00
_cell.angle_gamma   90.00
#
_symmetry.space_group_name_H-M   'P 1'
#
loop_
_entity.id
_entity.type
_entity.pdbx_description
1 polymer ?
#
loop_
_entity_poly.entity_id
_entity_poly.type
_entity_poly.pdbx_seq_one_letter_code
_entity_poly.pdbx_strand_id
1 'polypeptide(L)'
;MSFDKIKIISTRLKYGVSPSPADEVEQHVTIWSNGEVKISRYVFGDIRSGYVKAWSDTFYITKPDVENIFEHISMYFAENDEKKKKKDNPGCWEMTVTMEDGMRKKIRGHLCHDEYEAGDIELSRLIRETLARPYPLWLFNGRLEEGRGRYVLRVETKDGSRLYVTDDESIREGDTVLLPAGIDGQKMEGTVTARKPYQESEASKVLYSLSTISGRIERLQEEA
;
A
#
# COMPACT_ATOMS: atom_id res chain seq x y z
N MET A 1 -7.01 23.56 14.58
CA MET A 1 -8.23 22.84 14.14
C MET A 1 -8.02 21.39 14.50
N SER A 2 -8.98 20.74 15.15
CA SER A 2 -8.87 19.32 15.51
C SER A 2 -9.52 18.47 14.42
N PHE A 3 -8.82 17.44 13.97
CA PHE A 3 -9.36 16.51 12.97
C PHE A 3 -10.11 15.39 13.68
N ASP A 4 -11.30 15.05 13.19
CA ASP A 4 -11.98 13.79 13.54
C ASP A 4 -11.29 12.61 12.86
N LYS A 5 -10.92 12.77 11.59
CA LYS A 5 -10.15 11.77 10.84
C LYS A 5 -9.53 12.33 9.58
N ILE A 6 -8.53 11.62 9.09
CA ILE A 6 -8.04 11.74 7.73
C ILE A 6 -8.30 10.45 6.96
N LYS A 7 -8.62 10.57 5.67
CA LYS A 7 -8.66 9.45 4.73
C LYS A 7 -7.77 9.78 3.54
N ILE A 8 -6.75 8.96 3.32
CA ILE A 8 -5.85 9.03 2.16
C ILE A 8 -6.22 7.89 1.21
N ILE A 9 -6.46 8.22 -0.05
CA ILE A 9 -6.68 7.28 -1.14
C ILE A 9 -5.52 7.47 -2.11
N SER A 10 -4.76 6.41 -2.37
CA SER A 10 -3.62 6.42 -3.28
C SER A 10 -3.91 5.47 -4.43
N THR A 11 -3.83 5.96 -5.66
CA THR A 11 -4.11 5.21 -6.89
C THR A 11 -2.87 5.17 -7.76
N ARG A 12 -2.40 3.97 -8.13
CA ARG A 12 -1.16 3.79 -8.91
C ARG A 12 -1.33 3.76 -10.43
N LEU A 13 -2.55 3.98 -10.92
CA LEU A 13 -2.82 3.99 -12.34
C LEU A 13 -2.07 5.13 -13.03
N LYS A 14 -1.30 4.73 -14.05
CA LYS A 14 -0.64 5.63 -14.97
C LYS A 14 -1.57 5.89 -16.16
N TYR A 15 -1.64 7.14 -16.59
CA TYR A 15 -2.28 7.54 -17.83
C TYR A 15 -1.83 6.65 -19.00
N GLY A 16 -2.80 6.12 -19.75
CA GLY A 16 -2.58 5.27 -20.91
C GLY A 16 -2.23 3.81 -20.61
N VAL A 17 -2.12 3.40 -19.34
CA VAL A 17 -1.86 2.01 -18.95
C VAL A 17 -3.13 1.41 -18.35
N SER A 18 -3.71 0.44 -19.06
CA SER A 18 -4.83 -0.34 -18.53
C SER A 18 -4.32 -1.36 -17.51
N PRO A 19 -4.87 -1.40 -16.28
CA PRO A 19 -4.57 -2.47 -15.34
C PRO A 19 -5.13 -3.81 -15.84
N SER A 20 -4.43 -4.89 -15.52
CA SER A 20 -4.92 -6.25 -15.70
C SER A 20 -5.81 -6.67 -14.53
N PRO A 21 -6.73 -7.63 -14.72
CA PRO A 21 -7.44 -8.25 -13.62
C PRO A 21 -6.49 -8.72 -12.52
N ALA A 22 -6.87 -8.46 -11.26
CA ALA A 22 -6.11 -8.67 -10.04
C ALA A 22 -4.90 -7.73 -9.79
N ASP A 23 -4.61 -6.77 -10.67
CA ASP A 23 -3.58 -5.75 -10.38
C ASP A 23 -4.02 -4.89 -9.19
N GLU A 24 -3.14 -4.69 -8.20
CA GLU A 24 -3.40 -3.76 -7.09
C GLU A 24 -3.35 -2.31 -7.60
N VAL A 25 -4.47 -1.61 -7.56
CA VAL A 25 -4.65 -0.30 -8.19
C VAL A 25 -4.86 0.83 -7.19
N GLU A 26 -5.42 0.53 -6.02
CA GLU A 26 -5.81 1.55 -5.05
C GLU A 26 -5.65 1.10 -3.59
N GLN A 27 -5.19 2.02 -2.75
CA GLN A 27 -5.03 1.84 -1.31
C GLN A 27 -5.76 2.95 -0.56
N HIS A 28 -6.52 2.60 0.47
CA HIS A 28 -7.15 3.52 1.40
C HIS A 28 -6.49 3.40 2.76
N VAL A 29 -6.06 4.50 3.35
CA VAL A 29 -5.60 4.60 4.74
C VAL A 29 -6.48 5.63 5.44
N THR A 30 -7.21 5.19 6.46
CA THR A 30 -8.03 6.08 7.30
C THR A 30 -7.50 6.04 8.72
N ILE A 31 -7.27 7.22 9.31
CA ILE A 31 -6.80 7.38 10.69
C ILE A 31 -7.81 8.28 11.40
N TRP A 32 -8.40 7.79 12.48
CA TRP A 32 -9.34 8.52 13.31
C TRP A 32 -8.67 9.11 14.55
N SER A 33 -9.24 10.19 15.07
CA SER A 33 -8.81 10.92 16.27
C SER A 33 -8.77 10.03 17.52
N ASN A 34 -9.61 8.98 17.56
CA ASN A 34 -9.67 8.01 18.63
C ASN A 34 -8.56 6.94 18.56
N GLY A 35 -7.65 7.01 17.58
CA GLY A 35 -6.56 6.05 17.39
C GLY A 35 -6.88 4.88 16.49
N GLU A 36 -8.14 4.70 16.05
CA GLU A 36 -8.45 3.65 15.08
C GLU A 36 -7.76 3.96 13.74
N VAL A 37 -7.21 2.92 13.12
CA VAL A 37 -6.62 2.97 11.79
C VAL A 37 -7.23 1.85 10.96
N LYS A 38 -7.69 2.18 9.76
CA LYS A 38 -8.19 1.21 8.78
C LYS A 38 -7.45 1.35 7.48
N ILE A 39 -6.93 0.22 7.02
CA ILE A 39 -6.25 0.11 5.73
C ILE A 39 -7.08 -0.81 4.85
N SER A 40 -7.26 -0.45 3.59
CA SER A 40 -7.96 -1.29 2.61
C SER A 40 -7.25 -1.20 1.27
N ARG A 41 -7.15 -2.33 0.58
CA ARG A 41 -6.49 -2.43 -0.73
C ARG A 41 -7.44 -3.00 -1.76
N TYR A 42 -7.30 -2.49 -2.96
CA TYR A 42 -8.22 -2.73 -4.05
C TYR A 42 -7.46 -3.18 -5.28
N VAL A 43 -8.01 -4.21 -5.93
CA VAL A 43 -7.56 -4.67 -7.24
C VAL A 43 -8.48 -4.21 -8.33
N PHE A 44 -7.95 -4.13 -9.53
CA PHE A 44 -8.79 -4.09 -10.71
C PHE A 44 -9.44 -5.47 -10.91
N GLY A 45 -10.77 -5.55 -10.86
CA GLY A 45 -11.48 -6.79 -11.18
C GLY A 45 -11.56 -6.97 -12.69
N ASP A 46 -12.52 -6.29 -13.31
CA ASP A 46 -12.63 -6.12 -14.74
C ASP A 46 -13.33 -4.78 -15.05
N ILE A 47 -13.61 -4.51 -16.32
CA ILE A 47 -14.26 -3.26 -16.76
C ILE A 47 -15.67 -3.11 -16.14
N ARG A 48 -16.35 -4.22 -15.80
CA ARG A 48 -17.71 -4.19 -15.23
C ARG A 48 -17.69 -4.03 -13.71
N SER A 49 -16.73 -4.68 -13.06
CA SER A 49 -16.60 -4.78 -11.61
C SER A 49 -15.79 -3.62 -11.02
N GLY A 50 -14.97 -2.95 -11.85
CA GLY A 50 -14.13 -1.84 -11.43
C GLY A 50 -13.13 -2.27 -10.35
N TYR A 51 -13.03 -1.49 -9.27
CA TYR A 51 -12.11 -1.77 -8.18
C TYR A 51 -12.78 -2.63 -7.11
N VAL A 52 -12.22 -3.80 -6.87
CA VAL A 52 -12.72 -4.77 -5.87
C VAL A 52 -11.78 -4.77 -4.67
N LYS A 53 -12.35 -4.68 -3.47
CA LYS A 53 -11.55 -4.75 -2.23
C LYS A 53 -10.95 -6.15 -2.10
N ALA A 54 -9.63 -6.24 -2.11
CA ALA A 54 -8.90 -7.49 -1.95
C ALA A 54 -8.56 -7.80 -0.49
N TRP A 55 -8.33 -6.75 0.32
CA TRP A 55 -7.85 -6.91 1.68
C TRP A 55 -8.13 -5.67 2.53
N SER A 56 -8.26 -5.87 3.84
CA SER A 56 -8.29 -4.78 4.81
C SER A 56 -7.74 -5.20 6.17
N ASP A 57 -7.19 -4.24 6.90
CA ASP A 57 -6.75 -4.39 8.28
C ASP A 57 -7.26 -3.21 9.12
N THR A 58 -7.54 -3.49 10.39
CA THR A 58 -7.97 -2.49 11.37
C THR A 58 -7.20 -2.70 12.66
N PHE A 59 -6.63 -1.63 13.18
CA PHE A 59 -5.85 -1.64 14.42
C PHE A 59 -5.93 -0.26 15.11
N TYR A 60 -5.27 -0.14 16.25
CA TYR A 60 -5.19 1.11 17.01
C TYR A 60 -3.75 1.58 17.16
N ILE A 61 -3.56 2.90 17.15
CA ILE A 61 -2.33 3.60 17.53
C ILE A 61 -2.58 4.48 18.74
N THR A 62 -1.53 4.99 19.37
CA THR A 62 -1.69 5.82 20.57
C THR A 62 -2.20 7.22 20.21
N LYS A 63 -2.83 7.90 21.17
CA LYS A 63 -3.26 9.29 20.97
C LYS A 63 -2.11 10.23 20.58
N PRO A 64 -0.92 10.18 21.22
CA PRO A 64 0.25 10.95 20.78
C PRO A 64 0.65 10.68 19.32
N ASP A 65 0.57 9.42 18.86
CA ASP A 65 0.86 9.06 17.47
C ASP A 65 -0.12 9.72 16.49
N VAL A 66 -1.42 9.73 16.83
CA VAL A 66 -2.45 10.41 16.04
C VAL A 66 -2.19 11.92 15.98
N GLU A 67 -1.95 12.53 17.13
CA GLU A 67 -1.68 13.97 17.26
C GLU A 67 -0.46 14.36 16.43
N ASN A 68 0.62 13.58 16.49
CA ASN A 68 1.83 13.78 15.71
C ASN A 68 1.56 13.73 14.20
N ILE A 69 0.79 12.74 13.71
CA ILE A 69 0.42 12.67 12.29
C ILE A 69 -0.44 13.87 11.87
N PHE A 70 -1.45 14.23 12.68
CA PHE A 70 -2.39 15.30 12.36
C PHE A 70 -1.72 16.68 12.36
N GLU A 71 -0.79 16.91 13.29
CA GLU A 71 0.00 18.14 13.36
C GLU A 71 0.84 18.34 12.10
N HIS A 72 1.64 17.34 11.70
CA HIS A 72 2.51 17.47 10.52
C HIS A 72 1.72 17.60 9.21
N ILE A 73 0.59 16.91 9.08
CA ILE A 73 -0.33 17.11 7.95
C ILE A 73 -0.86 18.54 7.95
N SER A 74 -1.26 19.07 9.11
CA SER A 74 -1.77 20.44 9.23
C SER A 74 -0.70 21.46 8.84
N MET A 75 0.53 21.28 9.31
CA MET A 75 1.68 22.14 8.99
C MET A 75 1.92 22.17 7.48
N TYR A 76 2.05 21.00 6.83
CA TYR A 76 2.32 20.92 5.39
C TYR A 76 1.27 21.68 4.55
N PHE A 77 -0.02 21.46 4.84
CA PHE A 77 -1.10 22.05 4.05
C PHE A 77 -1.40 23.50 4.42
N ALA A 78 -0.89 24.02 5.55
CA ALA A 78 -0.89 25.44 5.84
C ALA A 78 0.20 26.19 5.06
N GLU A 79 1.34 25.54 4.80
CA GLU A 79 2.52 26.16 4.16
C GLU A 79 2.54 26.05 2.63
N ASN A 80 1.88 25.05 2.03
CA ASN A 80 2.07 24.68 0.62
C ASN A 80 0.82 24.78 -0.27
N ASP A 81 -0.05 25.78 -0.07
CA ASP A 81 -1.38 25.85 -0.72
C ASP A 81 -1.36 25.96 -2.28
N GLU A 82 -0.20 26.03 -2.97
CA GLU A 82 -0.16 26.30 -4.42
C GLU A 82 0.88 25.54 -5.30
N LYS A 83 1.66 24.58 -4.79
CA LYS A 83 2.69 23.93 -5.63
C LYS A 83 2.14 22.72 -6.41
N LYS A 84 1.62 22.96 -7.62
CA LYS A 84 1.36 21.90 -8.61
C LYS A 84 2.54 21.77 -9.58
N LYS A 85 3.49 20.89 -9.29
CA LYS A 85 4.46 20.47 -10.31
C LYS A 85 3.85 19.34 -11.13
N LYS A 86 3.74 19.55 -12.44
CA LYS A 86 3.39 18.46 -13.37
C LYS A 86 4.59 17.52 -13.46
N LYS A 87 4.35 16.26 -13.11
CA LYS A 87 5.27 15.17 -13.42
C LYS A 87 4.62 14.34 -14.52
N ASP A 88 5.42 13.81 -15.44
CA ASP A 88 4.88 12.94 -16.49
C ASP A 88 4.47 11.61 -15.87
N ASN A 89 3.16 11.37 -15.92
CA ASN A 89 2.52 10.09 -15.62
C ASN A 89 2.69 9.49 -14.20
N PRO A 90 2.63 10.27 -13.10
CA PRO A 90 2.55 9.72 -11.75
C PRO A 90 1.13 9.19 -11.48
N GLY A 91 1.03 8.19 -10.59
CA GLY A 91 -0.25 7.89 -9.95
C GLY A 91 -0.73 9.11 -9.13
N CYS A 92 -1.91 9.02 -8.54
CA CYS A 92 -2.55 10.12 -7.82
C CYS A 92 -2.83 9.75 -6.37
N TRP A 93 -2.96 10.76 -5.53
CA TRP A 93 -3.56 10.59 -4.21
C TRP A 93 -4.64 11.65 -3.97
N GLU A 94 -5.60 11.29 -3.14
CA GLU A 94 -6.65 12.17 -2.65
C GLU A 94 -6.76 11.99 -1.14
N MET A 95 -6.65 13.10 -0.40
CA MET A 95 -6.88 13.12 1.03
C MET A 95 -8.18 13.86 1.34
N THR A 96 -9.00 13.28 2.22
CA THR A 96 -10.13 13.97 2.84
C THR A 96 -9.86 14.13 4.32
N VAL A 97 -9.79 15.36 4.79
CA VAL A 97 -9.77 15.70 6.22
C VAL A 97 -11.21 15.94 6.66
N THR A 98 -11.63 15.29 7.73
CA THR A 98 -12.90 15.56 8.41
C THR A 98 -12.58 16.20 9.76
N MET A 99 -13.14 17.38 10.00
CA MET A 99 -13.04 18.10 11.28
C MET A 99 -14.08 17.56 12.27
N GLU A 100 -13.90 17.85 13.56
CA GLU A 100 -14.84 17.44 14.62
C GLU A 100 -16.27 17.97 14.43
N ASP A 101 -16.44 19.13 13.79
CA ASP A 101 -17.74 19.70 13.44
C ASP A 101 -18.40 19.05 12.21
N GLY A 102 -17.73 18.05 11.61
CA GLY A 102 -18.18 17.33 10.43
C GLY A 102 -17.81 17.99 9.10
N MET A 103 -17.19 19.18 9.10
CA MET A 103 -16.69 19.81 7.87
C MET A 103 -15.61 18.96 7.21
N ARG A 104 -15.63 18.91 5.87
CA ARG A 104 -14.70 18.10 5.08
C ARG A 104 -13.92 18.96 4.09
N LYS A 105 -12.60 18.86 4.09
CA LYS A 105 -11.71 19.43 3.06
C LYS A 105 -11.09 18.30 2.26
N LYS A 106 -11.18 18.38 0.94
CA LYS A 106 -10.54 17.43 0.01
C LYS A 106 -9.32 18.09 -0.63
N ILE A 107 -8.21 17.37 -0.63
CA ILE A 107 -6.93 17.78 -1.19
C ILE A 107 -6.46 16.67 -2.12
N ARG A 108 -5.81 17.02 -3.23
CA ARG A 108 -5.35 16.07 -4.25
C ARG A 108 -3.93 16.40 -4.66
N GLY A 109 -3.17 15.38 -5.00
CA GLY A 109 -1.84 15.52 -5.56
C GLY A 109 -1.41 14.29 -6.35
N HIS A 110 -0.16 14.32 -6.79
CA HIS A 110 0.47 13.24 -7.53
C HIS A 110 1.31 12.40 -6.58
N LEU A 111 1.45 11.11 -6.84
CA LEU A 111 2.39 10.27 -6.11
C LEU A 111 3.83 10.71 -6.45
N CYS A 112 4.44 11.54 -5.60
CA CYS A 112 5.76 12.11 -5.81
C CYS A 112 6.67 11.94 -4.59
N HIS A 113 7.89 11.46 -4.85
CA HIS A 113 8.88 10.98 -3.90
C HIS A 113 9.28 12.02 -2.83
N ASP A 114 9.44 13.29 -3.24
CA ASP A 114 10.17 14.33 -2.48
C ASP A 114 9.39 15.65 -2.38
N GLU A 115 8.05 15.61 -2.47
CA GLU A 115 7.24 16.85 -2.54
C GLU A 115 6.36 17.09 -1.30
N TYR A 116 6.33 16.16 -0.34
CA TYR A 116 5.37 16.19 0.77
C TYR A 116 6.09 16.22 2.13
N GLU A 117 6.74 17.34 2.43
CA GLU A 117 7.58 17.56 3.62
C GLU A 117 7.04 18.70 4.50
N ALA A 118 6.80 18.42 5.78
CA ALA A 118 6.49 19.43 6.80
C ALA A 118 7.79 19.78 7.55
N GLY A 119 8.42 20.91 7.22
CA GLY A 119 9.80 21.16 7.61
C GLY A 119 10.74 20.10 7.01
N ASP A 120 11.51 19.40 7.85
CA ASP A 120 12.43 18.34 7.43
C ASP A 120 11.80 16.92 7.47
N ILE A 121 10.49 16.82 7.69
CA ILE A 121 9.79 15.55 7.90
C ILE A 121 8.92 15.19 6.68
N GLU A 122 9.26 14.09 6.00
CA GLU A 122 8.44 13.54 4.92
C GLU A 122 7.20 12.82 5.47
N LEU A 123 6.02 13.25 5.02
CA LEU A 123 4.74 12.81 5.58
C LEU A 123 4.48 11.30 5.43
N SER A 124 4.84 10.70 4.30
CA SER A 124 4.62 9.26 4.08
C SER A 124 5.49 8.43 5.01
N ARG A 125 6.75 8.81 5.19
CA ARG A 125 7.70 8.18 6.11
C ARG A 125 7.22 8.29 7.55
N LEU A 126 6.80 9.49 7.98
CA LEU A 126 6.22 9.71 9.31
C LEU A 126 5.06 8.75 9.59
N ILE A 127 4.11 8.64 8.65
CA ILE A 127 2.97 7.74 8.80
C ILE A 127 3.43 6.28 8.81
N ARG A 128 4.35 5.86 7.93
CA ARG A 128 4.85 4.47 7.90
C ARG A 128 5.54 4.07 9.21
N GLU A 129 6.45 4.91 9.69
CA GLU A 129 7.19 4.67 10.93
C GLU A 129 6.23 4.61 12.13
N THR A 130 5.27 5.53 12.20
CA THR A 130 4.24 5.56 13.25
C THR A 130 3.31 4.34 13.21
N LEU A 131 2.83 3.96 12.02
CA LEU A 131 1.94 2.80 11.89
C LEU A 131 2.68 1.46 12.06
N ALA A 132 4.00 1.44 11.81
CA ALA A 132 4.89 0.29 11.98
C ALA A 132 4.30 -1.02 11.43
N ARG A 133 3.86 -1.00 10.16
CA ARG A 133 3.26 -2.17 9.51
C ARG A 133 4.24 -2.88 8.57
N PRO A 134 4.21 -4.23 8.53
CA PRO A 134 5.13 -5.02 7.71
C PRO A 134 4.86 -4.86 6.20
N TYR A 135 3.62 -4.50 5.82
CA TYR A 135 3.21 -4.32 4.44
C TYR A 135 3.37 -2.86 3.95
N PRO A 136 3.61 -2.63 2.65
CA PRO A 136 3.97 -1.31 2.14
C PRO A 136 2.77 -0.34 2.05
N LEU A 137 2.94 0.89 2.52
CA LEU A 137 1.92 1.94 2.37
C LEU A 137 2.32 2.93 1.29
N TRP A 138 1.45 3.18 0.31
CA TRP A 138 1.76 4.08 -0.81
C TRP A 138 1.67 5.54 -0.40
N LEU A 139 0.61 5.93 0.31
CA LEU A 139 0.43 7.28 0.87
C LEU A 139 0.64 8.37 -0.20
N PHE A 140 1.39 9.43 0.12
CA PHE A 140 1.55 10.59 -0.76
C PHE A 140 2.65 10.42 -1.80
N ASN A 141 3.66 9.60 -1.52
CA ASN A 141 4.84 9.49 -2.37
C ASN A 141 4.89 8.22 -3.22
N GLY A 142 3.97 7.28 -2.99
CA GLY A 142 3.84 6.05 -3.76
C GLY A 142 5.00 5.07 -3.61
N ARG A 143 5.96 5.31 -2.71
CA ARG A 143 7.11 4.42 -2.50
C ARG A 143 6.63 3.07 -1.95
N LEU A 144 7.23 2.00 -2.47
CA LEU A 144 7.32 0.73 -1.76
C LEU A 144 8.70 0.79 -1.09
N GLU A 145 8.82 1.37 0.10
CA GLU A 145 10.13 1.47 0.73
C GLU A 145 10.84 0.11 0.77
N GLU A 146 12.16 0.14 0.58
CA GLU A 146 13.06 -1.00 0.80
C GLU A 146 12.90 -1.46 2.24
N GLY A 147 11.97 -2.39 2.48
CA GLY A 147 11.94 -3.09 3.75
C GLY A 147 13.21 -3.91 3.85
N ARG A 148 14.05 -3.62 4.86
CA ARG A 148 15.10 -4.56 5.28
C ARG A 148 14.45 -5.95 5.39
N GLY A 149 15.04 -6.96 4.74
CA GLY A 149 14.52 -8.33 4.77
C GLY A 149 13.41 -8.64 3.77
N ARG A 150 13.09 -7.76 2.81
CA ARG A 150 12.14 -8.09 1.73
C ARG A 150 12.83 -8.82 0.58
N TYR A 151 12.20 -9.89 0.11
CA TYR A 151 12.62 -10.70 -1.03
C TYR A 151 11.57 -10.70 -2.12
N VAL A 152 11.98 -10.69 -3.39
CA VAL A 152 11.11 -11.01 -4.53
C VAL A 152 11.21 -12.50 -4.79
N LEU A 153 10.08 -13.19 -4.75
CA LEU A 153 9.91 -14.57 -5.14
C LEU A 153 9.34 -14.64 -6.57
N ARG A 154 9.96 -15.44 -7.44
CA ARG A 154 9.26 -15.97 -8.61
C ARG A 154 8.60 -17.26 -8.18
N VAL A 155 7.30 -17.36 -8.41
CA VAL A 155 6.51 -18.55 -8.09
C VAL A 155 5.86 -19.06 -9.37
N GLU A 156 6.10 -20.34 -9.66
CA GLU A 156 5.47 -21.05 -10.78
C GLU A 156 4.19 -21.71 -10.29
N THR A 157 3.09 -21.53 -11.03
CA THR A 157 1.83 -22.22 -10.78
C THR A 157 1.35 -22.90 -12.05
N LYS A 158 0.27 -23.68 -11.96
CA LYS A 158 -0.42 -24.23 -13.13
C LYS A 158 -0.89 -23.19 -14.15
N ASP A 159 -1.08 -21.93 -13.71
CA ASP A 159 -1.53 -20.81 -14.53
C ASP A 159 -0.36 -19.93 -15.01
N GLY A 160 0.88 -20.33 -14.73
CA GLY A 160 2.12 -19.68 -15.15
C GLY A 160 2.90 -18.97 -14.03
N SER A 161 4.04 -18.39 -14.40
CA SER A 161 4.98 -17.76 -13.47
C SER A 161 4.53 -16.36 -13.04
N ARG A 162 4.62 -16.05 -11.74
CA ARG A 162 4.29 -14.72 -11.16
C ARG A 162 5.37 -14.26 -10.17
N LEU A 163 5.45 -12.96 -9.94
CA LEU A 163 6.37 -12.36 -8.97
C LEU A 163 5.61 -11.89 -7.73
N TYR A 164 6.12 -12.28 -6.56
CA TYR A 164 5.62 -11.92 -5.24
C TYR A 164 6.74 -11.25 -4.45
N VAL A 165 6.41 -10.37 -3.51
CA VAL A 165 7.38 -9.95 -2.48
C VAL A 165 7.12 -10.82 -1.24
N THR A 166 8.07 -11.00 -0.35
CA THR A 166 7.86 -11.54 1.01
C THR A 166 8.84 -10.88 1.99
N ASP A 167 8.46 -10.62 3.23
CA ASP A 167 9.38 -10.34 4.34
C ASP A 167 9.69 -11.61 5.16
N ASP A 168 9.07 -12.75 4.80
CA ASP A 168 9.36 -14.04 5.38
C ASP A 168 10.72 -14.55 4.87
N GLU A 169 11.73 -14.40 5.71
CA GLU A 169 13.09 -14.82 5.40
C GLU A 169 13.26 -16.35 5.38
N SER A 170 12.27 -17.11 5.87
CA SER A 170 12.34 -18.57 5.93
C SER A 170 12.04 -19.23 4.58
N ILE A 171 11.33 -18.55 3.68
CA ILE A 171 10.98 -19.06 2.36
C ILE A 171 12.24 -19.09 1.47
N ARG A 172 12.48 -20.23 0.82
CA ARG A 172 13.61 -20.51 -0.07
C ARG A 172 13.13 -20.95 -1.45
N GLU A 173 14.05 -20.94 -2.42
CA GLU A 173 13.82 -21.60 -3.71
C GLU A 173 13.56 -23.09 -3.49
N GLY A 174 12.59 -23.64 -4.23
CA GLY A 174 12.11 -25.01 -4.08
C GLY A 174 10.93 -25.17 -3.11
N ASP A 175 10.65 -24.19 -2.25
CA ASP A 175 9.50 -24.28 -1.33
C ASP A 175 8.17 -24.25 -2.09
N THR A 176 7.24 -25.10 -1.66
CA THR A 176 5.82 -25.01 -2.07
C THR A 176 5.11 -24.01 -1.17
N VAL A 177 4.40 -23.08 -1.80
CA VAL A 177 3.76 -21.94 -1.17
C VAL A 177 2.29 -21.87 -1.54
N LEU A 178 1.45 -21.49 -0.59
CA LEU A 178 0.06 -21.16 -0.86
C LEU A 178 -0.08 -19.69 -1.26
N LEU A 179 -0.50 -19.47 -2.49
CA LEU A 179 -0.83 -18.19 -3.09
C LEU A 179 -2.35 -17.99 -3.05
N PRO A 180 -2.87 -16.77 -3.13
CA PRO A 180 -4.26 -16.56 -3.50
C PRO A 180 -4.39 -16.67 -5.01
N ALA A 181 -5.45 -17.31 -5.43
CA ALA A 181 -5.97 -17.27 -6.78
C ALA A 181 -7.26 -16.45 -6.76
N GLY A 182 -7.17 -15.26 -7.34
CA GLY A 182 -8.34 -14.47 -7.69
C GLY A 182 -9.09 -13.81 -6.53
N ILE A 183 -10.24 -13.24 -6.90
CA ILE A 183 -11.09 -12.36 -6.07
C ILE A 183 -11.84 -13.17 -5.00
N ASP A 184 -12.02 -14.47 -5.21
CA ASP A 184 -12.85 -15.35 -4.37
C ASP A 184 -12.08 -15.97 -3.19
N GLY A 185 -10.80 -15.61 -3.00
CA GLY A 185 -9.99 -16.12 -1.89
C GLY A 185 -9.61 -17.60 -2.01
N GLN A 186 -9.78 -18.23 -3.18
CA GLN A 186 -9.24 -19.57 -3.41
C GLN A 186 -7.73 -19.56 -3.22
N LYS A 187 -7.18 -20.53 -2.50
CA LYS A 187 -5.72 -20.71 -2.43
C LYS A 187 -5.25 -21.56 -3.61
N MET A 188 -4.08 -21.26 -4.14
CA MET A 188 -3.40 -21.99 -5.20
C MET A 188 -1.99 -22.31 -4.76
N GLU A 189 -1.58 -23.55 -4.96
CA GLU A 189 -0.20 -23.95 -4.74
C GLU A 189 0.70 -23.46 -5.87
N GLY A 190 1.88 -22.99 -5.49
CA GLY A 190 2.94 -22.65 -6.41
C GLY A 190 4.30 -23.06 -5.84
N THR A 191 5.29 -23.19 -6.72
CA THR A 191 6.66 -23.51 -6.33
C THR A 191 7.55 -22.28 -6.50
N VAL A 192 8.31 -21.91 -5.47
CA VAL A 192 9.28 -20.81 -5.55
C VAL A 192 10.42 -21.23 -6.48
N THR A 193 10.55 -20.60 -7.63
CA THR A 193 11.59 -20.89 -8.64
C THR A 193 12.73 -19.90 -8.63
N ALA A 194 12.57 -18.74 -7.99
CA ALA A 194 13.66 -17.79 -7.77
C ALA A 194 13.41 -16.95 -6.52
N ARG A 195 14.47 -16.57 -5.81
CA ARG A 195 14.44 -15.65 -4.67
C ARG A 195 15.58 -14.65 -4.77
N LYS A 196 15.27 -13.37 -4.62
CA LYS A 196 16.29 -12.31 -4.56
C LYS A 196 15.89 -11.19 -3.60
N PRO A 197 16.84 -10.42 -3.07
CA PRO A 197 16.51 -9.20 -2.33
C PRO A 197 15.65 -8.26 -3.17
N TYR A 198 14.65 -7.63 -2.54
CA TYR A 198 13.81 -6.64 -3.20
C TYR A 198 14.62 -5.40 -3.55
N GLN A 199 14.47 -4.91 -4.78
CA GLN A 199 14.99 -3.62 -5.23
C GLN A 199 13.84 -2.77 -5.76
N GLU A 200 13.84 -1.46 -5.46
CA GLU A 200 12.77 -0.54 -5.87
C GLU A 200 12.59 -0.48 -7.40
N SER A 201 13.66 -0.70 -8.17
CA SER A 201 13.64 -0.80 -9.63
C SER A 201 12.73 -1.93 -10.17
N GLU A 202 12.37 -2.89 -9.31
CA GLU A 202 11.51 -4.03 -9.63
C GLU A 202 10.06 -3.83 -9.18
N ALA A 203 9.75 -2.72 -8.50
CA ALA A 203 8.40 -2.37 -8.06
C ALA A 203 7.34 -2.41 -9.18
N SER A 204 7.75 -2.14 -10.42
CA SER A 204 6.90 -2.17 -11.62
C SER A 204 6.71 -3.57 -12.21
N LYS A 205 7.54 -4.54 -11.82
CA LYS A 205 7.52 -5.94 -12.30
C LYS A 205 6.81 -6.87 -11.33
N VAL A 206 6.74 -6.49 -10.05
CA VAL A 206 6.01 -7.21 -9.01
C VAL A 206 4.51 -6.91 -9.15
N LEU A 207 3.75 -7.85 -9.72
CA LEU A 207 2.30 -7.73 -9.92
C LEU A 207 1.51 -7.78 -8.60
N TYR A 208 2.09 -8.35 -7.53
CA TYR A 208 1.43 -8.51 -6.23
C TYR A 208 2.32 -8.03 -5.09
N SER A 209 2.04 -6.80 -4.59
CA SER A 209 2.56 -6.37 -3.30
C SER A 209 1.80 -7.17 -2.21
N LEU A 210 2.56 -7.80 -1.30
CA LEU A 210 2.22 -8.66 -0.14
C LEU A 210 0.96 -8.35 0.71
N SER A 211 -0.16 -8.13 0.08
CA SER A 211 -1.33 -7.57 0.74
C SER A 211 -2.57 -7.69 -0.12
N THR A 212 -2.41 -7.97 -1.41
CA THR A 212 -3.48 -8.46 -2.28
C THR A 212 -3.78 -9.94 -2.06
N ILE A 213 -3.24 -10.51 -1.00
CA ILE A 213 -3.41 -11.90 -0.63
C ILE A 213 -3.89 -11.86 0.81
N SER A 214 -5.14 -12.24 1.03
CA SER A 214 -5.72 -12.43 2.35
C SER A 214 -5.11 -13.64 3.11
N GLY A 215 -3.81 -13.85 3.01
CA GLY A 215 -3.11 -14.97 3.60
C GLY A 215 -1.63 -14.73 3.52
N ARG A 216 -0.97 -14.86 4.66
CA ARG A 216 0.46 -15.11 4.71
C ARG A 216 0.79 -16.20 3.69
N ILE A 217 1.84 -16.05 2.89
CA ILE A 217 2.36 -17.19 2.16
C ILE A 217 2.77 -18.22 3.21
N GLU A 218 2.03 -19.32 3.27
CA GLU A 218 2.29 -20.41 4.21
C GLU A 218 3.14 -21.43 3.47
N ARG A 219 4.34 -21.70 4.01
CA ARG A 219 5.13 -22.86 3.60
C ARG A 219 4.36 -24.10 4.02
N LEU A 220 4.05 -24.98 3.08
CA LEU A 220 3.53 -26.30 3.43
C LEU A 220 4.67 -27.06 4.11
N GLN A 221 4.51 -27.38 5.38
CA GLN A 221 5.35 -28.40 6.01
C GLN A 221 4.80 -29.74 5.57
N GLU A 222 5.64 -30.58 4.96
CA GLU A 222 5.33 -32.00 4.85
C GLU A 222 5.23 -32.54 6.28
N GLU A 223 4.03 -32.95 6.70
CA GLU A 223 3.88 -33.81 7.87
C GLU A 223 4.62 -35.13 7.56
N ALA A 224 5.59 -35.45 8.40
CA ALA A 224 6.42 -36.66 8.32
C ALA A 224 5.63 -37.93 8.64
#